data_AF-A0A1H0N8R4-F1
#
_entry.id   AF-A0A1H0N8R4-F1
#
_cell.length_a   1.000
_cell.length_b   1.000
_cell.length_c   1.000
_cell.angle_alpha   90.00
_cell.angle_beta   90.00
_cell.angle_gamma   90.00
#
_symmetry.space_group_name_H-M   'P 1'
#
loop_
_entity.id
_entity.type
_entity.pdbx_description
1 polymer ?
#
loop_
_entity_poly.entity_id
_entity_poly.type
_entity_poly.pdbx_seq_one_letter_code
_entity_poly.pdbx_strand_id
1 'polypeptide(L)'
;MKVIIIGGGWSGVAAAITAKKAGAEVHIYEKTDLLLGLGNVGGIMRNNGRYTASEELNYLGAGDLIDIVDNTARHTDIEFPGHKHVTLYDVNLIEGNVREYIVNMGINIHMESRVVDVNFKDGKIFGIYLSDDTYEEADVFIETTGTTGPMGNCLRYGNGCSMCILRCPSFGPRLSVSERCGVSDIQGEREDDILGAFSGSCKLAKESLSKEIQNQLDETGVVILEIPKEDVNYDKLATKVCQQYALKEFAENIILLDTGVIFCKKK
;
A
#
# COMPACT_ATOMS: atom_id res chain seq x y z
N MET A 1 -4.20 23.36 -17.17
CA MET A 1 -4.35 21.92 -17.37
C MET A 1 -4.73 21.30 -16.04
N LYS A 2 -5.92 20.70 -15.97
CA LYS A 2 -6.42 19.99 -14.78
C LYS A 2 -6.09 18.50 -14.92
N VAL A 3 -5.44 17.94 -13.91
CA VAL A 3 -5.08 16.53 -13.81
C VAL A 3 -5.83 15.91 -12.65
N ILE A 4 -6.59 14.85 -12.93
CA ILE A 4 -7.28 14.05 -11.93
C ILE A 4 -6.48 12.76 -11.69
N ILE A 5 -6.14 12.53 -10.43
CA ILE A 5 -5.54 11.29 -9.95
C ILE A 5 -6.62 10.48 -9.24
N ILE A 6 -6.85 9.25 -9.69
CA ILE A 6 -7.89 8.37 -9.16
C ILE A 6 -7.22 7.34 -8.23
N GLY A 7 -7.30 7.58 -6.93
CA GLY A 7 -6.69 6.77 -5.86
C GLY A 7 -5.44 7.43 -5.27
N GLY A 8 -5.45 7.66 -3.96
CA GLY A 8 -4.41 8.35 -3.18
C GLY A 8 -3.36 7.42 -2.58
N GLY A 9 -3.06 6.28 -3.22
CA GLY A 9 -1.96 5.40 -2.82
C GLY A 9 -0.56 5.99 -3.11
N TRP A 10 0.52 5.25 -2.83
CA TRP A 10 1.89 5.70 -3.10
C TRP A 10 2.10 6.19 -4.54
N SER A 11 1.61 5.46 -5.54
CA SER A 11 1.70 5.85 -6.95
C SER A 11 0.88 7.10 -7.25
N GLY A 12 -0.33 7.22 -6.70
CA GLY A 12 -1.19 8.39 -6.90
C GLY A 12 -0.58 9.65 -6.31
N VAL A 13 -0.03 9.58 -5.10
CA VAL A 13 0.66 10.70 -4.46
C VAL A 13 1.91 11.08 -5.26
N ALA A 14 2.73 10.12 -5.69
CA ALA A 14 3.92 10.40 -6.50
C ALA A 14 3.56 11.05 -7.84
N ALA A 15 2.50 10.57 -8.50
CA ALA A 15 1.99 11.14 -9.74
C ALA A 15 1.47 12.57 -9.53
N ALA A 16 0.76 12.82 -8.42
CA ALA A 16 0.26 14.14 -8.06
C ALA A 16 1.39 15.15 -7.83
N ILE A 17 2.43 14.77 -7.07
CA ILE A 17 3.62 15.60 -6.83
C ILE A 17 4.28 15.95 -8.17
N THR A 18 4.48 14.95 -9.04
CA THR A 18 5.12 15.14 -10.34
C THR A 18 4.30 16.06 -11.25
N ALA A 19 2.98 15.83 -11.36
CA ALA A 19 2.09 16.67 -12.14
C ALA A 19 2.07 18.12 -11.61
N LYS A 20 2.11 18.29 -10.28
CA LYS A 20 2.15 19.61 -9.65
C LYS A 20 3.46 20.34 -9.94
N LYS A 21 4.61 19.65 -9.84
CA LYS A 21 5.93 20.18 -10.23
C LYS A 21 5.98 20.60 -11.70
N ALA A 22 5.24 19.91 -12.57
CA ALA A 22 5.08 20.27 -13.98
C ALA A 22 4.12 21.48 -14.21
N GLY A 23 3.55 22.06 -13.15
CA GLY A 23 2.69 23.25 -13.23
C GLY A 23 1.20 22.97 -13.44
N ALA A 24 0.75 21.71 -13.29
CA ALA A 24 -0.66 21.38 -13.41
C ALA A 24 -1.48 21.79 -12.18
N GLU A 25 -2.78 21.98 -12.40
CA GLU A 25 -3.79 21.94 -11.32
C GLU A 25 -4.12 20.47 -11.06
N VAL A 26 -3.93 20.01 -9.81
CA VAL A 26 -3.97 18.58 -9.49
C VAL A 26 -5.03 18.29 -8.44
N HIS A 27 -5.86 17.29 -8.72
CA HIS A 27 -6.92 16.81 -7.84
C HIS A 27 -6.72 15.31 -7.60
N ILE A 28 -6.61 14.90 -6.34
CA ILE A 28 -6.61 13.48 -5.94
C ILE A 28 -8.00 13.13 -5.43
N TYR A 29 -8.59 12.06 -5.97
CA TYR A 29 -9.83 11.47 -5.46
C TYR A 29 -9.49 10.14 -4.78
N GLU A 30 -9.59 10.11 -3.45
CA GLU A 30 -9.31 8.93 -2.63
C GLU A 30 -10.60 8.43 -2.00
N LYS A 31 -10.86 7.11 -2.13
CA LYS A 31 -12.11 6.52 -1.63
C LYS A 31 -12.17 6.46 -0.10
N THR A 32 -11.03 6.42 0.57
CA THR A 32 -10.93 6.29 2.03
C THR A 32 -10.65 7.64 2.70
N ASP A 33 -10.51 7.60 4.02
CA ASP A 33 -10.14 8.70 4.90
C ASP A 33 -8.60 8.88 5.07
N LEU A 34 -7.79 8.00 4.47
CA LEU A 34 -6.33 8.02 4.54
C LEU A 34 -5.66 7.90 3.16
N LEU A 35 -4.56 8.62 2.96
CA LEU A 35 -3.66 8.40 1.82
C LEU A 35 -2.82 7.13 2.02
N LEU A 36 -2.03 6.74 1.00
CA LEU A 36 -1.02 5.67 1.00
C LEU A 36 -1.53 4.23 1.06
N GLY A 37 -2.81 4.01 1.40
CA GLY A 37 -3.44 2.69 1.38
C GLY A 37 -2.71 1.66 2.26
N LEU A 38 -2.19 0.59 1.66
CA LEU A 38 -1.46 -0.47 2.36
C LEU A 38 -0.09 -0.01 2.93
N GLY A 39 0.39 1.18 2.55
CA GLY A 39 1.54 1.83 3.18
C GLY A 39 1.37 2.01 4.69
N ASN A 40 0.15 2.27 5.15
CA ASN A 40 -0.17 2.48 6.57
C ASN A 40 -0.19 1.19 7.41
N VAL A 41 0.27 0.07 6.83
CA VAL A 41 0.35 -1.24 7.49
C VAL A 41 1.76 -1.77 7.44
N GLY A 42 2.38 -1.79 6.26
CA GLY A 42 3.64 -2.48 6.02
C GLY A 42 4.84 -1.80 6.68
N GLY A 43 4.97 -0.49 6.54
CA GLY A 43 6.09 0.25 7.14
C GLY A 43 7.49 -0.10 6.60
N ILE A 44 7.62 -0.90 5.54
CA ILE A 44 8.92 -1.38 5.04
C ILE A 44 9.29 -0.63 3.75
N MET A 45 10.46 0.01 3.74
CA MET A 45 11.08 0.62 2.56
C MET A 45 12.56 0.22 2.45
N ARG A 46 13.18 0.56 1.32
CA ARG A 46 14.62 0.39 1.06
C ARG A 46 15.16 -1.04 1.15
N ASN A 47 14.30 -2.05 1.24
CA ASN A 47 14.75 -3.44 1.25
C ASN A 47 15.06 -3.95 -0.17
N ASN A 48 16.22 -4.59 -0.35
CA ASN A 48 16.63 -5.24 -1.62
C ASN A 48 16.39 -4.31 -2.84
N GLY A 49 15.60 -4.74 -3.84
CA GLY A 49 15.29 -3.94 -5.02
C GLY A 49 14.55 -2.62 -4.74
N ARG A 50 13.87 -2.48 -3.59
CA ARG A 50 13.30 -1.18 -3.19
C ARG A 50 14.39 -0.16 -2.87
N TYR A 51 15.58 -0.61 -2.44
CA TYR A 51 16.73 0.27 -2.28
C TYR A 51 17.08 0.92 -3.62
N THR A 52 17.34 0.09 -4.64
CA THR A 52 17.69 0.55 -5.99
C THR A 52 16.63 1.48 -6.55
N ALA A 53 15.35 1.12 -6.46
CA ALA A 53 14.26 1.97 -6.93
C ALA A 53 14.20 3.31 -6.18
N SER A 54 14.50 3.34 -4.88
CA SER A 54 14.54 4.58 -4.09
C SER A 54 15.67 5.49 -4.56
N GLU A 55 16.86 4.93 -4.80
CA GLU A 55 18.00 5.69 -5.34
C GLU A 55 17.70 6.22 -6.73
N GLU A 56 17.14 5.41 -7.63
CA GLU A 56 16.73 5.86 -8.97
C GLU A 56 15.72 7.01 -8.92
N LEU A 57 14.72 6.94 -8.04
CA LEU A 57 13.76 8.03 -7.83
C LEU A 57 14.44 9.31 -7.35
N ASN A 58 15.38 9.21 -6.42
CA ASN A 58 16.18 10.34 -5.95
C ASN A 58 16.96 10.98 -7.11
N TYR A 59 17.66 10.17 -7.92
CA TYR A 59 18.42 10.66 -9.08
C TYR A 59 17.53 11.31 -10.16
N LEU A 60 16.29 10.83 -10.33
CA LEU A 60 15.32 11.38 -11.28
C LEU A 60 14.59 12.63 -10.74
N GLY A 61 14.88 13.08 -9.52
CA GLY A 61 14.23 14.24 -8.91
C GLY A 61 12.83 13.97 -8.34
N ALA A 62 12.49 12.69 -8.13
CA ALA A 62 11.25 12.18 -7.57
C ALA A 62 11.44 11.61 -6.14
N GLY A 63 12.41 12.13 -5.40
CA GLY A 63 12.80 11.67 -4.06
C GLY A 63 11.89 12.11 -2.92
N ASP A 64 10.88 12.96 -3.15
CA ASP A 64 10.09 13.61 -2.10
C ASP A 64 9.49 12.62 -1.10
N LEU A 65 8.90 11.53 -1.60
CA LEU A 65 8.29 10.50 -0.77
C LEU A 65 9.33 9.61 -0.10
N ILE A 66 10.51 9.45 -0.70
CA ILE A 66 11.63 8.72 -0.11
C ILE A 66 12.18 9.49 1.08
N ASP A 67 12.37 10.80 0.93
CA ASP A 67 12.83 11.69 2.01
C ASP A 67 11.84 11.69 3.18
N ILE A 68 10.53 11.75 2.92
CA ILE A 68 9.51 11.68 3.98
C ILE A 68 9.52 10.31 4.69
N VAL A 69 9.71 9.22 3.93
CA VAL A 69 9.85 7.88 4.53
C VAL A 69 11.09 7.80 5.42
N ASP A 70 12.23 8.30 4.95
CA ASP A 70 13.49 8.28 5.72
C ASP A 70 13.38 9.14 6.98
N ASN A 71 12.72 10.30 6.90
CA ASN A 71 12.49 11.18 8.05
C ASN A 71 11.46 10.63 9.06
N THR A 72 10.65 9.66 8.66
CA THR A 72 9.69 8.98 9.55
C THR A 72 10.17 7.58 9.94
N ALA A 73 11.41 7.22 9.60
CA ALA A 73 12.04 5.96 9.96
C ALA A 73 12.25 5.83 11.47
N ARG A 74 11.87 4.68 12.04
CA ARG A 74 12.25 4.26 13.39
C ARG A 74 13.55 3.48 13.38
N HIS A 75 13.72 2.64 12.35
CA HIS A 75 14.87 1.76 12.20
C HIS A 75 15.38 1.84 10.76
N THR A 76 16.70 1.81 10.60
CA THR A 76 17.37 1.85 9.30
C THR A 76 18.46 0.79 9.26
N ASP A 77 18.77 0.32 8.05
CA ASP A 77 19.79 -0.69 7.77
C ASP A 77 19.66 -1.97 8.62
N ILE A 78 18.41 -2.43 8.82
CA ILE A 78 18.15 -3.71 9.49
C ILE A 78 18.07 -4.85 8.48
N GLU A 79 18.25 -6.07 8.98
CA GLU A 79 18.08 -7.30 8.19
C GLU A 79 17.07 -8.25 8.85
N PHE A 80 16.33 -8.97 8.02
CA PHE A 80 15.49 -10.10 8.44
C PHE A 80 15.44 -11.12 7.29
N PRO A 81 14.91 -12.35 7.49
CA PRO A 81 15.04 -13.41 6.49
C PRO A 81 14.64 -12.98 5.06
N GLY A 82 15.60 -13.00 4.14
CA GLY A 82 15.43 -12.60 2.73
C GLY A 82 15.49 -11.09 2.45
N HIS A 83 15.75 -10.25 3.45
CA HIS A 83 15.62 -8.79 3.36
C HIS A 83 16.83 -8.08 3.96
N LYS A 84 17.47 -7.23 3.15
CA LYS A 84 18.64 -6.40 3.53
C LYS A 84 18.36 -4.92 3.35
N HIS A 85 19.11 -4.07 4.06
CA HIS A 85 19.05 -2.59 3.98
C HIS A 85 17.68 -2.02 4.36
N VAL A 86 16.93 -2.74 5.19
CA VAL A 86 15.53 -2.45 5.45
C VAL A 86 15.43 -1.16 6.26
N THR A 87 14.59 -0.25 5.80
CA THR A 87 14.13 0.91 6.56
C THR A 87 12.70 0.67 7.02
N LEU A 88 12.45 0.82 8.32
CA LEU A 88 11.13 0.71 8.92
C LEU A 88 10.59 2.10 9.28
N TYR A 89 9.64 2.62 8.49
CA TYR A 89 8.97 3.88 8.79
C TYR A 89 7.78 3.71 9.72
N ASP A 90 7.52 4.74 10.51
CA ASP A 90 6.40 4.79 11.42
C ASP A 90 5.09 4.99 10.65
N VAL A 91 4.27 3.94 10.61
CA VAL A 91 3.00 3.95 9.87
C VAL A 91 1.96 4.88 10.49
N ASN A 92 2.15 5.34 11.73
CA ASN A 92 1.26 6.31 12.36
C ASN A 92 1.69 7.76 12.07
N LEU A 93 2.92 7.99 11.58
CA LEU A 93 3.43 9.32 11.24
C LEU A 93 3.38 9.61 9.74
N ILE A 94 3.62 8.58 8.92
CA ILE A 94 3.85 8.75 7.48
C ILE A 94 2.71 9.45 6.74
N GLU A 95 1.45 9.09 7.02
CA GLU A 95 0.29 9.61 6.28
C GLU A 95 0.12 11.10 6.52
N GLY A 96 0.25 11.55 7.77
CA GLY A 96 0.15 12.97 8.13
C GLY A 96 1.24 13.81 7.49
N ASN A 97 2.49 13.32 7.50
CA ASN A 97 3.62 14.01 6.87
C ASN A 97 3.46 14.11 5.35
N VAL A 98 3.03 13.02 4.69
CA VAL A 98 2.77 13.04 3.25
C VAL A 98 1.60 13.97 2.92
N ARG A 99 0.52 13.92 3.68
CA ARG A 99 -0.67 14.76 3.47
C ARG A 99 -0.30 16.23 3.61
N GLU A 100 0.40 16.61 4.68
CA GLU A 100 0.87 17.98 4.89
C GLU A 100 1.76 18.45 3.72
N TYR A 101 2.70 17.60 3.27
CA TYR A 101 3.57 17.92 2.15
C TYR A 101 2.79 18.29 0.89
N ILE A 102 1.85 17.43 0.46
CA ILE A 102 1.11 17.67 -0.79
C ILE A 102 0.08 18.79 -0.68
N VAL A 103 -0.50 19.01 0.51
CA VAL A 103 -1.36 20.18 0.76
C VAL A 103 -0.55 21.48 0.64
N ASN A 104 0.65 21.53 1.23
CA ASN A 104 1.55 22.67 1.14
C ASN A 104 2.02 22.95 -0.30
N MET A 105 2.09 21.91 -1.14
CA MET A 105 2.32 22.10 -2.58
C MET A 105 1.11 22.69 -3.33
N GLY A 106 -0.08 22.77 -2.71
CA GLY A 106 -1.32 23.22 -3.34
C GLY A 106 -1.98 22.16 -4.23
N ILE A 107 -1.88 20.89 -3.84
CA ILE A 107 -2.64 19.78 -4.45
C ILE A 107 -3.99 19.67 -3.74
N ASN A 108 -5.08 19.59 -4.51
CA ASN A 108 -6.43 19.43 -3.98
C ASN A 108 -6.70 17.96 -3.66
N ILE A 109 -7.16 17.66 -2.45
CA ILE A 109 -7.44 16.30 -2.00
C ILE A 109 -8.93 16.16 -1.68
N HIS A 110 -9.57 15.20 -2.35
CA HIS A 110 -10.97 14.82 -2.16
C HIS A 110 -10.99 13.44 -1.51
N MET A 111 -11.08 13.43 -0.17
CA MET A 111 -11.16 12.20 0.62
C MET A 111 -12.59 11.67 0.60
N GLU A 112 -12.76 10.39 0.92
CA GLU A 112 -14.07 9.71 0.94
C GLU A 112 -14.84 9.86 -0.39
N SER A 113 -14.12 10.14 -1.47
CA SER A 113 -14.65 10.49 -2.78
C SER A 113 -14.37 9.34 -3.73
N ARG A 114 -15.25 8.33 -3.68
CA ARG A 114 -15.08 7.12 -4.48
C ARG A 114 -15.55 7.34 -5.91
N VAL A 115 -14.61 7.25 -6.85
CA VAL A 115 -14.93 7.19 -8.29
C VAL A 115 -15.60 5.86 -8.62
N VAL A 116 -16.74 5.92 -9.32
CA VAL A 116 -17.56 4.74 -9.67
C VAL A 116 -17.73 4.51 -11.17
N ASP A 117 -17.55 5.55 -11.97
CA ASP A 117 -17.63 5.49 -13.43
C ASP A 117 -16.83 6.59 -14.11
N VAL A 118 -16.72 6.52 -15.44
CA VAL A 118 -16.09 7.55 -16.28
C VAL A 118 -16.94 7.88 -17.50
N ASN A 119 -16.92 9.15 -17.91
CA ASN A 119 -17.45 9.55 -19.20
C ASN A 119 -16.39 9.25 -20.27
N PHE A 120 -16.52 8.08 -20.91
CA PHE A 120 -15.59 7.60 -21.93
C PHE A 120 -16.27 7.50 -23.30
N LYS A 121 -15.69 8.16 -24.30
CA LYS A 121 -16.19 8.14 -25.68
C LYS A 121 -15.04 8.28 -26.68
N ASP A 122 -15.09 7.49 -27.75
CA ASP A 122 -14.15 7.55 -28.88
C ASP A 122 -12.66 7.48 -28.44
N GLY A 123 -12.37 6.65 -27.44
CA GLY A 123 -10.99 6.47 -26.93
C GLY A 123 -10.52 7.57 -25.96
N LYS A 124 -11.40 8.48 -25.53
CA LYS A 124 -11.07 9.58 -24.63
C LYS A 124 -11.96 9.60 -23.39
N ILE A 125 -11.34 9.87 -22.24
CA ILE A 125 -12.05 10.17 -20.98
C ILE A 125 -12.29 11.68 -20.91
N PHE A 126 -13.51 12.08 -20.61
CA PHE A 126 -13.94 13.48 -20.46
C PHE A 126 -14.16 13.87 -18.99
N GLY A 127 -14.49 12.90 -18.14
CA GLY A 127 -14.69 13.13 -16.71
C GLY A 127 -14.92 11.85 -15.92
N ILE A 128 -14.96 12.00 -14.61
CA ILE A 128 -15.23 10.93 -13.64
C ILE A 128 -16.58 11.16 -12.96
N TYR A 129 -17.24 10.07 -12.56
CA TYR A 129 -18.44 10.09 -11.71
C TYR A 129 -18.09 9.56 -10.33
N LEU A 130 -18.50 10.29 -9.29
CA LEU A 130 -18.35 9.89 -7.89
C LEU A 130 -19.57 9.11 -7.40
N SER A 131 -19.43 8.43 -6.25
CA SER A 131 -20.52 7.64 -5.66
C SER A 131 -21.70 8.46 -5.14
N ASP A 132 -21.57 9.79 -5.08
CA ASP A 132 -22.62 10.74 -4.72
C ASP A 132 -23.24 11.42 -5.95
N ASP A 133 -23.00 10.86 -7.14
CA ASP A 133 -23.44 11.37 -8.45
C ASP A 133 -22.76 12.67 -8.91
N THR A 134 -21.74 13.17 -8.20
CA THR A 134 -20.93 14.30 -8.65
C THR A 134 -20.16 13.94 -9.93
N TYR A 135 -20.12 14.87 -10.89
CA TYR A 135 -19.36 14.75 -12.14
C TYR A 135 -18.23 15.77 -12.20
N GLU A 136 -17.02 15.31 -12.54
CA GLU A 136 -15.83 16.15 -12.58
C GLU A 136 -15.07 15.96 -13.91
N GLU A 137 -14.89 17.06 -14.64
CA GLU A 137 -14.12 17.10 -15.89
C GLU A 137 -12.64 17.42 -15.62
N ALA A 138 -11.75 16.93 -16.50
CA ALA A 138 -10.33 17.24 -16.50
C ALA A 138 -9.69 16.98 -17.87
N ASP A 139 -8.46 17.44 -18.05
CA ASP A 139 -7.69 17.25 -19.27
C ASP A 139 -6.96 15.90 -19.29
N VAL A 140 -6.53 15.42 -18.12
CA VAL A 140 -5.74 14.20 -17.93
C VAL A 140 -6.24 13.44 -16.72
N PHE A 141 -6.29 12.10 -16.85
CA PHE A 141 -6.69 11.18 -15.79
C PHE A 141 -5.58 10.16 -15.57
N ILE A 142 -5.16 9.98 -14.32
CA ILE A 142 -4.17 8.98 -13.93
C ILE A 142 -4.84 7.99 -12.97
N GLU A 143 -4.97 6.76 -13.41
CA GLU A 143 -5.57 5.67 -12.64
C GLU A 143 -4.52 5.06 -11.71
N THR A 144 -4.74 5.16 -10.40
CA THR A 144 -3.84 4.66 -9.35
C THR A 144 -4.60 4.00 -8.21
N THR A 145 -5.76 3.37 -8.49
CA THR A 145 -6.59 2.71 -7.47
C THR A 145 -5.98 1.40 -6.94
N GLY A 146 -4.87 0.97 -7.53
CA GLY A 146 -4.22 -0.29 -7.21
C GLY A 146 -5.04 -1.49 -7.68
N THR A 147 -4.82 -2.66 -7.09
CA THR A 147 -5.43 -3.91 -7.55
C THR A 147 -6.04 -4.74 -6.42
N THR A 148 -6.19 -4.16 -5.22
CA THR A 148 -6.80 -4.91 -4.11
C THR A 148 -8.29 -5.13 -4.39
N GLY A 149 -8.69 -6.40 -4.43
CA GLY A 149 -10.05 -6.80 -4.76
C GLY A 149 -11.11 -6.40 -3.72
N PRO A 150 -12.40 -6.42 -4.09
CA PRO A 150 -13.52 -6.17 -3.19
C PRO A 150 -13.63 -7.25 -2.11
N MET A 151 -14.51 -7.02 -1.13
CA MET A 151 -14.84 -8.03 -0.11
C MET A 151 -15.26 -9.39 -0.69
N GLY A 152 -15.93 -9.41 -1.84
CA GLY A 152 -16.28 -10.65 -2.53
C GLY A 152 -15.05 -11.49 -2.87
N ASN A 153 -13.92 -10.87 -3.22
CA ASN A 153 -12.67 -11.58 -3.47
C ASN A 153 -12.06 -12.13 -2.17
N CYS A 154 -12.20 -11.40 -1.05
CA CYS A 154 -11.77 -11.91 0.25
C CYS A 154 -12.55 -13.17 0.68
N LEU A 155 -13.84 -13.24 0.34
CA LEU A 155 -14.70 -14.42 0.60
C LEU A 155 -14.41 -15.56 -0.38
N ARG A 156 -14.20 -15.25 -1.67
CA ARG A 156 -13.99 -16.25 -2.72
C ARG A 156 -12.61 -16.89 -2.68
N TYR A 157 -11.57 -16.10 -2.43
CA TYR A 157 -10.16 -16.51 -2.57
C TYR A 157 -9.38 -16.52 -1.26
N GLY A 158 -10.03 -16.22 -0.14
CA GLY A 158 -9.40 -16.13 1.18
C GLY A 158 -10.31 -16.64 2.28
N ASN A 159 -10.06 -16.19 3.50
CA ASN A 159 -10.80 -16.61 4.70
C ASN A 159 -11.90 -15.61 5.11
N GLY A 160 -12.40 -14.82 4.16
CA GLY A 160 -13.35 -13.73 4.42
C GLY A 160 -12.69 -12.39 4.72
N CYS A 161 -13.54 -11.38 4.98
CA CYS A 161 -13.10 -10.00 5.22
C CYS A 161 -12.79 -9.79 6.71
N SER A 162 -11.53 -9.45 7.01
CA SER A 162 -11.10 -9.03 8.36
C SER A 162 -10.99 -7.51 8.51
N MET A 163 -11.62 -6.76 7.60
CA MET A 163 -11.58 -5.29 7.53
C MET A 163 -10.14 -4.73 7.61
N CYS A 164 -9.34 -4.97 6.57
CA CYS A 164 -8.00 -4.38 6.47
C CYS A 164 -8.07 -2.84 6.37
N ILE A 165 -6.92 -2.18 6.30
CA ILE A 165 -6.81 -0.71 6.23
C ILE A 165 -7.63 -0.05 5.10
N LEU A 166 -7.96 -0.79 4.04
CA LEU A 166 -8.79 -0.29 2.93
C LEU A 166 -10.27 -0.15 3.30
N ARG A 167 -10.70 -0.78 4.41
CA ARG A 167 -12.02 -0.63 5.05
C ARG A 167 -13.17 -0.62 4.05
N CYS A 168 -13.18 -1.61 3.14
CA CYS A 168 -14.21 -1.75 2.12
C CYS A 168 -15.66 -1.74 2.65
N PRO A 169 -15.98 -2.30 3.84
CA PRO A 169 -17.32 -2.15 4.43
C PRO A 169 -17.77 -0.70 4.64
N SER A 170 -16.84 0.22 4.87
CA SER A 170 -17.13 1.65 5.11
C SER A 170 -17.09 2.47 3.83
N PHE A 171 -16.05 2.27 3.01
CA PHE A 171 -15.76 3.13 1.85
C PHE A 171 -16.17 2.53 0.51
N GLY A 172 -16.70 1.31 0.51
CA GLY A 172 -16.97 0.55 -0.69
C GLY A 172 -15.72 -0.05 -1.36
N PRO A 173 -15.94 -0.92 -2.36
CA PRO A 173 -14.88 -1.59 -3.10
C PRO A 173 -14.16 -0.67 -4.10
N ARG A 174 -12.96 -1.07 -4.53
CA ARG A 174 -12.36 -0.59 -5.78
C ARG A 174 -13.27 -0.94 -6.96
N LEU A 175 -13.37 -0.02 -7.91
CA LEU A 175 -13.92 -0.27 -9.24
C LEU A 175 -12.81 -0.05 -10.28
N SER A 176 -12.74 -0.92 -11.28
CA SER A 176 -11.74 -0.78 -12.34
C SER A 176 -12.14 0.32 -13.31
N VAL A 177 -11.39 1.43 -13.30
CA VAL A 177 -11.56 2.50 -14.29
C VAL A 177 -11.16 2.01 -15.68
N SER A 178 -10.17 1.12 -15.78
CA SER A 178 -9.78 0.47 -17.04
C SER A 178 -10.95 -0.29 -17.66
N GLU A 179 -11.68 -1.09 -16.87
CA GLU A 179 -12.85 -1.83 -17.36
C GLU A 179 -13.97 -0.90 -17.79
N ARG A 180 -14.16 0.24 -17.10
CA ARG A 180 -15.10 1.29 -17.56
C ARG A 180 -14.73 1.90 -18.91
N CYS A 181 -13.44 1.85 -19.27
CA CYS A 181 -12.94 2.25 -20.58
C CYS A 181 -12.91 1.09 -21.61
N GLY A 182 -13.47 -0.08 -21.27
CA GLY A 182 -13.46 -1.26 -22.14
C GLY A 182 -12.12 -2.02 -22.19
N VAL A 183 -11.22 -1.76 -21.23
CA VAL A 183 -9.92 -2.44 -21.11
C VAL A 183 -9.93 -3.35 -19.87
N SER A 184 -9.69 -4.64 -20.07
CA SER A 184 -9.64 -5.59 -18.95
C SER A 184 -8.41 -5.37 -18.07
N ASP A 185 -8.59 -5.48 -16.76
CA ASP A 185 -7.48 -5.52 -15.82
C ASP A 185 -6.62 -6.77 -16.05
N ILE A 186 -5.30 -6.61 -15.92
CA ILE A 186 -4.38 -7.75 -15.91
C ILE A 186 -4.54 -8.50 -14.60
N GLN A 187 -4.82 -9.80 -14.68
CA GLN A 187 -5.02 -10.64 -13.52
C GLN A 187 -3.72 -11.36 -13.15
N GLY A 188 -3.35 -11.30 -11.87
CA GLY A 188 -2.26 -12.10 -11.34
C GLY A 188 -2.74 -13.52 -11.06
N GLU A 189 -1.93 -14.51 -11.41
CA GLU A 189 -2.19 -15.94 -11.19
C GLU A 189 -1.18 -16.52 -10.18
N ARG A 190 -1.64 -17.49 -9.37
CA ARG A 190 -0.79 -18.39 -8.57
C ARG A 190 -0.61 -19.70 -9.34
N GLU A 191 0.16 -20.63 -8.76
CA GLU A 191 0.25 -22.00 -9.28
C GLU A 191 -1.14 -22.61 -9.53
N ASP A 192 -1.23 -23.49 -10.53
CA ASP A 192 -2.46 -24.16 -10.98
C ASP A 192 -3.55 -23.23 -11.56
N ASP A 193 -3.16 -22.14 -12.24
CA ASP A 193 -4.06 -21.17 -12.90
C ASP A 193 -5.09 -20.52 -11.93
N ILE A 194 -4.76 -20.46 -10.63
CA ILE A 194 -5.63 -19.90 -9.61
C ILE A 194 -5.50 -18.38 -9.60
N LEU A 195 -6.60 -17.69 -9.90
CA LEU A 195 -6.66 -16.23 -9.91
C LEU A 195 -6.41 -15.61 -8.53
N GLY A 196 -5.62 -14.54 -8.55
CA GLY A 196 -5.34 -13.66 -7.43
C GLY A 196 -4.33 -14.24 -6.46
N ALA A 197 -3.76 -13.38 -5.61
CA ALA A 197 -2.83 -13.78 -4.57
C ALA A 197 -3.23 -13.19 -3.21
N PHE A 198 -2.91 -13.89 -2.12
CA PHE A 198 -3.34 -13.48 -0.79
C PHE A 198 -2.19 -12.84 -0.01
N SER A 199 -2.48 -11.69 0.58
CA SER A 199 -1.58 -11.04 1.53
C SER A 199 -2.18 -11.13 2.93
N GLY A 200 -1.30 -11.28 3.91
CA GLY A 200 -1.70 -11.13 5.29
C GLY A 200 -0.55 -10.76 6.20
N SER A 201 -0.88 -9.83 7.09
CA SER A 201 -0.09 -9.40 8.21
C SER A 201 -1.05 -9.03 9.33
N CYS A 202 -0.55 -9.08 10.55
CA CYS A 202 -1.26 -8.57 11.71
C CYS A 202 -0.60 -7.27 12.17
N LYS A 203 -1.40 -6.32 12.62
CA LYS A 203 -0.93 -5.12 13.32
C LYS A 203 -1.23 -5.33 14.80
N LEU A 204 -0.19 -5.42 15.62
CA LEU A 204 -0.30 -5.62 17.06
C LEU A 204 0.08 -4.32 17.78
N ALA A 205 -0.58 -4.07 18.91
CA ALA A 205 -0.13 -3.03 19.82
C ALA A 205 1.21 -3.44 20.43
N LYS A 206 2.20 -2.54 20.43
CA LYS A 206 3.53 -2.85 20.97
C LYS A 206 3.45 -3.19 22.46
N GLU A 207 2.55 -2.50 23.15
CA GLU A 207 2.30 -2.60 24.58
C GLU A 207 1.69 -3.95 24.98
N SER A 208 1.09 -4.69 24.04
CA SER A 208 0.54 -6.02 24.32
C SER A 208 1.59 -7.14 24.35
N LEU A 209 2.85 -6.84 23.98
CA LEU A 209 3.96 -7.79 23.98
C LEU A 209 4.68 -7.80 25.34
N SER A 210 5.51 -8.81 25.60
CA SER A 210 6.34 -8.84 26.81
C SER A 210 7.36 -7.69 26.79
N LYS A 211 7.83 -7.26 27.98
CA LYS A 211 8.86 -6.20 28.06
C LYS A 211 10.16 -6.57 27.37
N GLU A 212 10.53 -7.85 27.41
CA GLU A 212 11.67 -8.37 26.67
C GLU A 212 11.54 -8.15 25.15
N ILE A 213 10.40 -8.52 24.56
CA ILE A 213 10.15 -8.34 23.13
C ILE A 213 10.08 -6.85 22.78
N GLN A 214 9.44 -6.02 23.62
CA GLN A 214 9.38 -4.57 23.42
C GLN A 214 10.79 -3.96 23.35
N ASN A 215 11.66 -4.28 24.32
CA ASN A 215 13.02 -3.76 24.38
C ASN A 215 13.85 -4.19 23.17
N GLN A 216 13.77 -5.46 22.77
CA GLN A 216 14.49 -5.93 21.58
C GLN A 216 14.00 -5.21 20.32
N LEU A 217 12.68 -5.03 20.14
CA LEU A 217 12.12 -4.27 19.02
C LEU A 217 12.56 -2.80 19.02
N ASP A 218 12.66 -2.16 20.19
CA ASP A 218 13.18 -0.79 20.31
C ASP A 218 14.67 -0.69 19.93
N GLU A 219 15.47 -1.72 20.23
CA GLU A 219 16.91 -1.73 19.94
C GLU A 219 17.26 -2.14 18.51
N THR A 220 16.56 -3.14 17.95
CA THR A 220 16.95 -3.78 16.68
C THR A 220 15.92 -3.61 15.57
N GLY A 221 14.71 -3.16 15.89
CA GLY A 221 13.60 -3.08 14.94
C GLY A 221 12.97 -4.42 14.55
N VAL A 222 13.56 -5.55 14.94
CA VAL A 222 13.12 -6.89 14.55
C VAL A 222 13.26 -7.92 15.66
N VAL A 223 12.22 -8.75 15.81
CA VAL A 223 12.23 -9.96 16.64
C VAL A 223 11.78 -11.14 15.80
N ILE A 224 12.53 -12.24 15.88
CA ILE A 224 12.23 -13.50 15.20
C ILE A 224 11.94 -14.53 16.29
N LEU A 225 10.73 -15.09 16.27
CA LEU A 225 10.29 -16.10 17.24
C LEU A 225 10.05 -17.40 16.51
N GLU A 226 10.78 -18.45 16.87
CA GLU A 226 10.53 -19.80 16.39
C GLU A 226 9.14 -20.27 16.86
N ILE A 227 8.39 -20.91 15.97
CA ILE A 227 7.12 -21.54 16.35
C ILE A 227 7.33 -23.01 16.73
N PRO A 228 6.44 -23.59 17.56
CA PRO A 228 6.46 -25.02 17.82
C PRO A 228 6.44 -25.84 16.53
N LYS A 229 7.18 -26.94 16.49
CA LYS A 229 7.35 -27.75 15.26
C LYS A 229 6.02 -28.26 14.72
N GLU A 230 5.09 -28.56 15.60
CA GLU A 230 3.72 -28.98 15.30
C GLU A 230 2.87 -27.90 14.62
N ASP A 231 3.24 -26.62 14.76
CA ASP A 231 2.55 -25.47 14.15
C ASP A 231 3.17 -25.06 12.80
N VAL A 232 4.28 -25.68 12.39
CA VAL A 232 4.95 -25.39 11.12
C VAL A 232 4.12 -25.93 9.96
N ASN A 233 3.68 -25.01 9.09
CA ASN A 233 2.94 -25.33 7.89
C ASN A 233 3.66 -24.72 6.68
N TYR A 234 4.22 -25.58 5.82
CA TYR A 234 4.91 -25.15 4.60
C TYR A 234 3.96 -24.84 3.44
N ASP A 235 2.78 -25.45 3.40
CA ASP A 235 1.79 -25.28 2.32
C ASP A 235 1.33 -23.81 2.21
N LYS A 236 1.39 -23.07 3.32
CA LYS A 236 1.02 -21.64 3.35
C LYS A 236 1.94 -20.78 2.47
N LEU A 237 3.17 -21.21 2.17
CA LEU A 237 4.14 -20.46 1.37
C LEU A 237 3.66 -20.30 -0.09
N ALA A 238 2.97 -21.31 -0.64
CA ALA A 238 2.43 -21.27 -2.01
C ALA A 238 1.34 -20.20 -2.19
N THR A 239 0.70 -19.76 -1.10
CA THR A 239 -0.41 -18.79 -1.16
C THR A 239 0.03 -17.33 -1.15
N LYS A 240 1.32 -17.06 -0.89
CA LYS A 240 1.86 -15.70 -0.65
C LYS A 240 1.85 -14.85 -1.91
N VAL A 241 1.29 -13.64 -1.82
CA VAL A 241 1.40 -12.64 -2.89
C VAL A 241 2.82 -12.13 -3.09
N CYS A 242 3.56 -11.96 -1.99
CA CYS A 242 4.93 -11.47 -2.04
C CYS A 242 5.88 -12.66 -2.07
N GLN A 243 6.42 -12.95 -3.25
CA GLN A 243 7.36 -14.06 -3.45
C GLN A 243 8.60 -13.98 -2.55
N GLN A 244 9.04 -12.76 -2.20
CA GLN A 244 10.13 -12.54 -1.24
C GLN A 244 9.87 -13.10 0.17
N TYR A 245 8.60 -13.39 0.52
CA TYR A 245 8.22 -14.01 1.80
C TYR A 245 7.90 -15.51 1.68
N ALA A 246 8.09 -16.12 0.51
CA ALA A 246 7.89 -17.55 0.28
C ALA A 246 9.15 -18.37 0.66
N LEU A 247 9.74 -18.04 1.81
CA LEU A 247 10.93 -18.72 2.34
C LEU A 247 10.55 -19.57 3.56
N LYS A 248 11.30 -20.66 3.81
CA LYS A 248 11.04 -21.58 4.93
C LYS A 248 11.02 -20.85 6.28
N GLU A 249 11.80 -19.79 6.42
CA GLU A 249 11.90 -19.00 7.64
C GLU A 249 10.55 -18.36 8.00
N PHE A 250 9.69 -18.06 7.02
CA PHE A 250 8.33 -17.55 7.25
C PHE A 250 7.31 -18.66 7.58
N ALA A 251 7.66 -19.93 7.34
CA ALA A 251 6.92 -21.08 7.84
C ALA A 251 7.33 -21.44 9.27
N GLU A 252 8.62 -21.34 9.58
CA GLU A 252 9.22 -21.76 10.85
C GLU A 252 9.21 -20.66 11.93
N ASN A 253 8.98 -19.39 11.56
CA ASN A 253 9.07 -18.27 12.49
C ASN A 253 7.91 -17.29 12.38
N ILE A 254 7.69 -16.56 13.47
CA ILE A 254 6.97 -15.28 13.51
C ILE A 254 8.01 -14.17 13.42
N ILE A 255 7.85 -13.28 12.44
CA ILE A 255 8.70 -12.10 12.31
C ILE A 255 7.88 -10.88 12.73
N LEU A 256 8.38 -10.18 13.75
CA LEU A 256 7.83 -8.95 14.28
C LEU A 256 8.74 -7.80 13.88
N LEU A 257 8.17 -6.76 13.26
CA LEU A 257 8.88 -5.55 12.84
C LEU A 257 8.26 -4.34 13.54
N ASP A 258 9.10 -3.45 14.04
CA ASP A 258 8.67 -2.20 14.67
C ASP A 258 8.52 -1.08 13.64
N THR A 259 7.27 -0.81 13.28
CA THR A 259 6.89 0.27 12.35
C THR A 259 6.04 1.32 13.08
N GLY A 260 6.28 1.52 14.39
CA GLY A 260 5.49 2.38 15.29
C GLY A 260 4.28 1.65 15.89
N VAL A 261 3.85 0.60 15.20
CA VAL A 261 3.07 -0.52 15.69
C VAL A 261 3.81 -1.78 15.31
N ILE A 262 3.40 -2.93 15.83
CA ILE A 262 4.11 -4.18 15.50
C ILE A 262 3.47 -4.81 14.28
N PHE A 263 4.22 -4.78 13.19
CA PHE A 263 3.89 -5.51 11.98
C PHE A 263 4.34 -6.97 12.12
N CYS A 264 3.36 -7.87 12.17
CA CYS A 264 3.56 -9.29 12.39
C CYS A 264 3.33 -10.08 11.09
N LYS A 265 4.34 -10.86 10.70
CA LYS A 265 4.29 -11.81 9.59
C LYS A 265 4.22 -13.24 10.13
N LYS A 266 3.04 -13.87 10.02
CA LYS A 266 2.84 -15.29 10.37
C LYS A 266 1.99 -16.11 9.39
N LYS A 267 1.17 -15.48 8.53
CA LYS A 267 0.12 -16.19 7.78
C LYS A 267 0.60 -17.42 7.03
#